data_AF-A0AAV5TD81-F1
#
_entry.id   AF-A0AAV5TD81-F1
#
_cell.length_a   1.000
_cell.length_b   1.000
_cell.length_c   1.000
_cell.angle_alpha   90.00
_cell.angle_beta   90.00
_cell.angle_gamma   90.00
#
_symmetry.space_group_name_H-M   'P 1'
#
loop_
_entity.id
_entity.type
_entity.pdbx_description
1 polymer ?
#
loop_
_entity_poly.entity_id
_entity_poly.type
_entity_poly.pdbx_seq_one_letter_code
_entity_poly.pdbx_strand_id
1 'polypeptide(L)'
;FLLQLSQTIVWGSRISQMLTVLMIATNRVTAIRYALKHLSIWSNTTQSICAFFQATFMFVFGCAFVAYLRPIRVPSLSFGGVVTAYELETEQRNAVFLGATILQSTNALIFLFLYMLIFRGIRKEIDQVAQSQYNLAVVFL
;
A
#
# COMPACT_ATOMS: atom_id res chain seq x y z
N PHE A 1 25.02 8.52 11.67
CA PHE A 1 23.76 8.37 12.45
C PHE A 1 22.57 9.10 11.83
N LEU A 2 22.47 10.44 11.87
CA LEU A 2 21.28 11.17 11.38
C LEU A 2 20.90 10.87 9.91
N LEU A 3 21.89 10.72 9.04
CA LEU A 3 21.66 10.33 7.63
C LEU A 3 21.00 8.95 7.52
N GLN A 4 21.53 7.95 8.22
CA GLN A 4 20.99 6.59 8.23
C GLN A 4 19.57 6.57 8.78
N LEU A 5 19.32 7.27 9.90
CA LEU A 5 17.99 7.40 10.48
C LEU A 5 16.99 8.02 9.49
N SER A 6 17.37 9.11 8.84
CA SER A 6 16.51 9.76 7.83
C SER A 6 16.17 8.82 6.66
N GLN A 7 17.15 8.05 6.19
CA GLN A 7 16.97 7.10 5.09
C GLN A 7 16.12 5.90 5.52
N THR A 8 16.25 5.44 6.78
CA THR A 8 15.41 4.38 7.35
C THR A 8 13.95 4.80 7.33
N ILE A 9 13.67 6.04 7.76
CA ILE A 9 12.32 6.61 7.75
C ILE A 9 11.80 6.73 6.32
N VAL A 10 12.60 7.26 5.39
CA VAL A 10 12.18 7.42 3.98
C VAL A 10 11.85 6.07 3.34
N TRP A 11 12.74 5.08 3.42
CA TRP A 11 12.51 3.76 2.82
C TRP A 11 11.39 2.99 3.52
N GLY A 12 11.35 3.02 4.86
CA GLY A 12 10.29 2.40 5.63
C GLY A 12 8.91 3.00 5.34
N SER A 13 8.82 4.33 5.22
CA SER A 13 7.55 5.02 4.95
C SER A 13 6.93 4.62 3.62
N ARG A 14 7.74 4.35 2.58
CA ARG A 14 7.26 3.88 1.27
C ARG A 14 6.57 2.52 1.37
N ILE A 15 7.18 1.57 2.08
CA ILE A 15 6.59 0.24 2.30
C ILE A 15 5.31 0.35 3.14
N SER A 16 5.36 1.16 4.20
CA SER A 16 4.21 1.44 5.06
C SER A 16 3.02 1.97 4.25
N GLN A 17 3.25 2.96 3.39
CA GLN A 17 2.22 3.53 2.50
C GLN A 17 1.62 2.48 1.55
N MET A 18 2.44 1.63 0.93
CA MET A 18 1.95 0.56 0.05
C MET A 18 1.02 -0.39 0.80
N LEU A 19 1.43 -0.84 2.00
CA LEU A 19 0.62 -1.72 2.84
C LEU A 19 -0.68 -1.06 3.31
N THR A 20 -0.64 0.23 3.70
CA THR A 20 -1.86 0.97 4.09
C THR A 20 -2.88 1.00 2.96
N VAL A 21 -2.44 1.32 1.75
CA VAL A 21 -3.33 1.44 0.60
C VAL A 21 -3.99 0.09 0.27
N LEU A 22 -3.23 -1.02 0.33
CA LEU A 22 -3.77 -2.37 0.17
C LEU A 22 -4.76 -2.75 1.29
N MET A 23 -4.46 -2.38 2.53
CA MET A 23 -5.32 -2.65 3.68
C MET A 23 -6.66 -1.92 3.55
N ILE A 24 -6.64 -0.64 3.14
CA ILE A 24 -7.86 0.14 2.87
C ILE A 24 -8.66 -0.50 1.73
N ALA A 25 -8.01 -0.85 0.61
CA ALA A 25 -8.68 -1.49 -0.51
C ALA A 25 -9.34 -2.82 -0.10
N THR A 26 -8.64 -3.64 0.68
CA THR A 26 -9.15 -4.92 1.20
C THR A 26 -10.33 -4.69 2.14
N ASN A 27 -10.23 -3.71 3.05
CA ASN A 27 -11.33 -3.33 3.94
C ASN A 27 -12.60 -2.98 3.15
N ARG A 28 -12.47 -2.17 2.09
CA ARG A 28 -13.61 -1.82 1.23
C ARG A 28 -14.17 -3.01 0.47
N VAL A 29 -13.32 -3.89 -0.09
CA VAL A 29 -13.79 -5.13 -0.74
C VAL A 29 -14.59 -6.01 0.22
N THR A 30 -14.10 -6.20 1.45
CA THR A 30 -14.81 -7.01 2.45
C THR A 30 -16.10 -6.37 2.91
N ALA A 31 -16.18 -5.04 3.00
CA ALA A 31 -17.40 -4.32 3.36
C ALA A 31 -18.52 -4.56 2.33
N ILE A 32 -18.16 -4.54 1.04
CA ILE A 32 -19.13 -4.74 -0.04
C ILE A 32 -19.53 -6.21 -0.16
N ARG A 33 -18.57 -7.15 -0.11
CA ARG A 33 -18.86 -8.58 -0.35
C ARG A 33 -19.43 -9.31 0.86
N TYR A 34 -19.08 -8.87 2.06
CA TYR A 34 -19.40 -9.57 3.31
C TYR A 34 -19.95 -8.59 4.35
N ALA A 35 -20.91 -7.75 3.98
CA ALA A 35 -21.47 -6.71 4.83
C ALA A 35 -21.84 -7.20 6.26
N LEU A 36 -22.49 -8.37 6.37
CA LEU A 36 -22.90 -8.95 7.66
C LEU A 36 -21.72 -9.40 8.54
N LYS A 37 -20.59 -9.79 7.94
CA LYS A 37 -19.40 -10.26 8.68
C LYS A 37 -18.32 -9.18 8.78
N HIS A 38 -18.49 -8.03 8.12
CA HIS A 38 -17.48 -6.98 8.02
C HIS A 38 -17.01 -6.51 9.39
N LEU A 39 -17.93 -6.25 10.32
CA LEU A 39 -17.64 -5.82 11.69
C LEU A 39 -16.84 -6.87 12.49
N SER A 40 -17.11 -8.16 12.26
CA SER A 40 -16.38 -9.25 12.91
C SER A 40 -14.97 -9.39 12.34
N ILE A 41 -14.82 -9.30 11.00
CA ILE A 41 -13.53 -9.38 10.31
C ILE A 41 -12.65 -8.19 10.69
N TRP A 42 -13.19 -6.97 10.65
CA TRP A 42 -12.48 -5.72 10.94
C TRP A 42 -12.70 -5.20 12.35
N SER A 43 -12.63 -6.11 13.33
CA SER A 43 -12.63 -5.78 14.75
C SER A 43 -11.47 -4.83 15.14
N ASN A 44 -11.60 -4.15 16.28
CA ASN A 44 -10.52 -3.32 16.84
C ASN A 44 -9.21 -4.11 17.04
N THR A 45 -9.31 -5.41 17.34
CA THR A 45 -8.16 -6.31 17.46
C THR A 45 -7.48 -6.50 16.12
N THR A 46 -8.23 -6.79 15.05
CA THR A 46 -7.69 -6.94 13.69
C THR A 46 -6.98 -5.65 13.24
N GLN A 47 -7.60 -4.49 13.48
CA GLN A 47 -7.01 -3.19 13.13
C GLN A 47 -5.70 -2.94 13.89
N SER A 48 -5.67 -3.22 15.19
CA SER A 48 -4.46 -3.12 16.01
C SER A 48 -3.34 -4.04 15.51
N ILE A 49 -3.68 -5.29 15.17
CA ILE A 49 -2.73 -6.26 14.60
C ILE A 49 -2.17 -5.74 13.27
N CYS A 50 -3.03 -5.25 12.37
CA CYS A 50 -2.60 -4.70 11.09
C CYS A 50 -1.69 -3.47 11.26
N ALA A 51 -2.02 -2.55 12.18
CA ALA A 51 -1.19 -1.40 12.49
C ALA A 51 0.18 -1.81 13.06
N PHE A 52 0.20 -2.80 13.95
CA PHE A 52 1.43 -3.37 14.50
C PHE A 52 2.32 -3.98 13.42
N PHE A 53 1.74 -4.80 12.53
CA PHE A 53 2.49 -5.37 11.40
C PHE A 53 3.03 -4.27 10.48
N GLN A 54 2.22 -3.26 10.16
CA GLN A 54 2.64 -2.16 9.30
C GLN A 54 3.82 -1.38 9.90
N ALA A 55 3.75 -1.05 11.20
CA ALA A 55 4.85 -0.40 11.90
C ALA A 55 6.11 -1.28 11.92
N THR A 56 5.95 -2.58 12.22
CA THR A 56 7.07 -3.53 12.23
C THR A 56 7.73 -3.62 10.86
N PHE A 57 6.96 -3.77 9.79
CA PHE A 57 7.48 -3.81 8.42
C PHE A 57 8.19 -2.52 8.03
N MET A 58 7.66 -1.36 8.43
CA MET A 58 8.31 -0.06 8.21
C MET A 58 9.73 -0.05 8.79
N PHE A 59 9.90 -0.48 10.04
CA PHE A 59 11.21 -0.50 10.69
C PHE A 59 12.13 -1.57 10.11
N VAL A 60 11.64 -2.80 9.94
CA VAL A 60 12.45 -3.92 9.44
C VAL A 60 12.96 -3.63 8.02
N PHE A 61 12.07 -3.27 7.09
CA PHE A 61 12.49 -2.95 5.73
C PHE A 61 13.32 -1.66 5.68
N GLY A 62 12.93 -0.61 6.41
CA GLY A 62 13.71 0.63 6.46
C GLY A 62 15.16 0.39 6.90
N CYS A 63 15.37 -0.38 7.97
CA CYS A 63 16.71 -0.72 8.45
C CYS A 63 17.46 -1.62 7.46
N ALA A 64 16.79 -2.63 6.89
CA ALA A 64 17.40 -3.53 5.90
C ALA A 64 17.86 -2.77 4.64
N PHE A 65 17.03 -1.86 4.11
CA PHE A 65 17.38 -1.03 2.96
C PHE A 65 18.56 -0.10 3.28
N VAL A 66 18.61 0.53 4.45
CA VAL A 66 19.75 1.39 4.81
C VAL A 66 21.04 0.59 4.97
N ALA A 67 20.97 -0.60 5.59
CA ALA A 67 22.13 -1.48 5.74
C ALA A 67 22.66 -1.95 4.38
N TYR A 68 21.77 -2.24 3.44
CA TYR A 68 22.13 -2.70 2.10
C TYR A 68 22.60 -1.57 1.18
N LEU A 69 21.85 -0.46 1.11
CA LEU A 69 22.09 0.64 0.16
C LEU A 69 23.26 1.55 0.56
N ARG A 70 23.70 1.52 1.83
CA ARG A 70 24.84 2.29 2.35
C ARG A 70 24.81 3.75 1.89
N PRO A 71 23.85 4.55 2.40
CA PRO A 71 23.70 5.93 1.97
C PRO A 71 24.91 6.78 2.37
N ILE A 72 25.49 7.48 1.41
CA ILE A 72 26.59 8.44 1.57
C ILE A 72 26.12 9.84 1.17
N ARG A 73 26.83 10.87 1.67
CA ARG A 73 26.60 12.26 1.30
C ARG A 73 27.67 12.69 0.31
N VAL A 74 27.25 13.10 -0.89
CA VAL A 74 28.16 13.63 -1.91
C VAL A 74 27.77 15.06 -2.27
N PRO A 75 28.74 15.98 -2.40
CA PRO A 75 28.46 17.35 -2.80
C PRO A 75 27.94 17.39 -4.25
N SER A 76 26.87 18.15 -4.48
CA SER A 76 26.32 18.37 -5.82
C SER A 76 27.06 19.51 -6.49
N LEU A 77 27.89 19.18 -7.49
CA LEU A 77 28.63 20.16 -8.29
C LEU A 77 27.71 21.04 -9.14
N SER A 78 26.55 20.51 -9.57
CA SER A 78 25.65 21.19 -10.51
C SER A 78 24.56 22.03 -9.86
N PHE A 79 24.12 21.68 -8.65
CA PHE A 79 22.97 22.32 -8.00
C PHE A 79 23.32 23.05 -6.69
N GLY A 80 24.59 22.97 -6.25
CA GLY A 80 24.97 23.37 -4.91
C GLY A 80 24.39 22.43 -3.83
N GLY A 81 25.04 22.36 -2.67
CA GLY A 81 24.58 21.53 -1.54
C GLY A 81 25.05 20.07 -1.59
N VAL A 82 24.37 19.23 -0.81
CA VAL A 82 24.75 17.82 -0.58
C VAL A 82 23.57 16.92 -0.94
N VAL A 83 23.82 15.91 -1.77
CA VAL A 83 22.83 14.90 -2.14
C VAL A 83 23.17 13.56 -1.49
N THR A 84 22.14 12.77 -1.21
CA THR A 84 22.32 11.38 -0.78
C THR A 84 22.59 10.52 -2.01
N ALA A 85 23.75 9.89 -2.05
CA ALA A 85 24.09 8.83 -3.00
C ALA A 85 24.16 7.48 -2.27
N TYR A 86 24.25 6.39 -3.04
CA TYR A 86 24.35 5.04 -2.52
C TYR A 86 25.66 4.41 -2.99
N GLU A 87 26.44 3.90 -2.04
CA GLU A 87 27.72 3.25 -2.29
C GLU A 87 27.50 1.82 -2.79
N LEU A 88 26.97 1.71 -4.01
CA LEU A 88 26.63 0.45 -4.67
C LEU A 88 27.31 0.35 -6.01
N GLU A 89 27.80 -0.86 -6.31
CA GLU A 89 28.26 -1.25 -7.63
C GLU A 89 27.10 -1.20 -8.64
N THR A 90 27.43 -1.06 -9.93
CA THR A 90 26.42 -0.94 -11.00
C THR A 90 25.45 -2.13 -11.02
N GLU A 91 25.95 -3.35 -10.81
CA GLU A 91 25.12 -4.56 -10.78
C GLU A 91 24.13 -4.54 -9.61
N GLN A 92 24.60 -4.19 -8.41
CA GLN A 92 23.75 -4.08 -7.22
C GLN A 92 22.69 -2.99 -7.38
N ARG A 93 23.06 -1.86 -7.98
CA ARG A 93 22.12 -0.76 -8.27
C ARG A 93 21.02 -1.19 -9.23
N ASN A 94 21.38 -1.93 -10.29
CA ASN A 94 20.41 -2.47 -11.24
C ASN A 94 19.47 -3.49 -10.58
N ALA A 95 20.01 -4.37 -9.72
CA ALA A 95 19.20 -5.33 -8.96
C ALA A 95 18.21 -4.64 -8.01
N VAL A 96 18.65 -3.60 -7.29
CA VAL A 96 17.76 -2.79 -6.42
C VAL A 96 16.67 -2.11 -7.23
N PHE A 97 17.03 -1.50 -8.36
CA PHE A 97 16.08 -0.83 -9.23
C PHE A 97 15.03 -1.81 -9.79
N LEU A 98 15.48 -2.98 -10.26
CA LEU A 98 14.60 -4.03 -10.75
C LEU A 98 13.67 -4.55 -9.64
N GLY A 99 14.21 -4.84 -8.46
CA GLY A 99 13.42 -5.30 -7.31
C GLY A 99 12.38 -4.28 -6.87
N ALA A 100 12.75 -3.00 -6.80
CA ALA A 100 11.82 -1.91 -6.49
C ALA A 100 10.73 -1.78 -7.57
N THR A 101 11.09 -1.90 -8.84
CA THR A 101 10.15 -1.84 -9.97
C THR A 101 9.16 -3.00 -9.93
N ILE A 102 9.62 -4.22 -9.67
CA ILE A 102 8.76 -5.41 -9.52
C ILE A 102 7.80 -5.23 -8.34
N LEU A 103 8.32 -4.81 -7.18
CA LEU A 103 7.52 -4.61 -5.98
C LEU A 103 6.42 -3.55 -6.21
N GLN A 104 6.79 -2.40 -6.78
CA GLN A 104 5.86 -1.31 -7.04
C GLN A 104 4.82 -1.68 -8.10
N SER A 105 5.24 -2.38 -9.17
CA SER A 105 4.32 -2.86 -10.21
C SER A 105 3.35 -3.91 -9.68
N THR A 106 3.84 -4.86 -8.88
CA THR A 106 3.00 -5.88 -8.22
C THR A 106 1.98 -5.22 -7.29
N ASN A 107 2.41 -4.27 -6.47
CA ASN A 107 1.51 -3.52 -5.58
C ASN A 107 0.44 -2.76 -6.37
N ALA A 108 0.81 -2.11 -7.47
CA ALA A 108 -0.12 -1.40 -8.34
C ALA A 108 -1.14 -2.34 -8.99
N LEU A 109 -0.71 -3.52 -9.46
CA LEU A 109 -1.60 -4.52 -10.05
C LEU A 109 -2.60 -5.08 -9.02
N ILE A 110 -2.15 -5.39 -7.81
CA ILE A 110 -3.04 -5.85 -6.72
C ILE A 110 -4.05 -4.75 -6.39
N PHE A 111 -3.60 -3.50 -6.25
CA PHE A 111 -4.47 -2.37 -5.97
C PHE A 111 -5.54 -2.19 -7.07
N LEU A 112 -5.14 -2.20 -8.34
CA LEU A 112 -6.06 -2.12 -9.48
C LEU A 112 -7.07 -3.27 -9.47
N PHE A 113 -6.60 -4.50 -9.20
CA PHE A 113 -7.47 -5.66 -9.08
C PHE A 113 -8.53 -5.48 -7.99
N LEU A 114 -8.13 -5.05 -6.78
CA LEU A 114 -9.06 -4.80 -5.68
C LEU A 114 -10.08 -3.73 -6.04
N TYR A 115 -9.67 -2.63 -6.67
CA TYR A 115 -10.58 -1.58 -7.09
C TYR A 115 -11.56 -2.01 -8.18
N MET A 116 -11.13 -2.86 -9.12
CA MET A 116 -12.07 -3.48 -10.07
C MET A 116 -13.13 -4.31 -9.35
N LEU A 117 -12.77 -5.02 -8.27
CA LEU A 117 -13.76 -5.76 -7.47
C LEU A 117 -14.73 -4.83 -6.74
N ILE A 118 -14.23 -3.70 -6.21
CA ILE A 118 -15.06 -2.68 -5.55
C ILE A 118 -16.09 -2.13 -6.54
N PHE A 119 -15.65 -1.64 -7.70
CA PHE A 119 -16.57 -1.06 -8.70
C PHE A 119 -17.60 -2.07 -9.21
N ARG A 120 -17.18 -3.32 -9.44
CA ARG A 120 -18.10 -4.41 -9.80
C ARG A 120 -19.11 -4.71 -8.71
N GLY A 121 -18.70 -4.68 -7.44
CA GLY A 121 -19.59 -4.88 -6.30
C GLY A 121 -20.63 -3.77 -6.20
N ILE A 122 -20.20 -2.51 -6.23
CA ILE A 122 -21.10 -1.34 -6.17
C ILE A 122 -22.13 -1.38 -7.31
N ARG A 123 -21.71 -1.68 -8.54
CA ARG A 123 -22.63 -1.76 -9.68
C ARG A 123 -23.74 -2.80 -9.46
N LYS A 124 -23.40 -3.99 -8.94
CA LYS A 124 -24.38 -5.03 -8.65
C LYS A 124 -25.40 -4.60 -7.60
N GLU A 125 -24.95 -3.91 -6.55
CA GLU A 125 -25.85 -3.40 -5.51
C GLU A 125 -26.82 -2.33 -6.06
N ILE A 126 -26.32 -1.42 -6.90
CA ILE A 126 -27.17 -0.41 -7.56
C ILE A 126 -28.24 -1.07 -8.42
N ASP A 127 -27.86 -2.06 -9.24
CA ASP A 127 -28.79 -2.78 -10.11
C ASP A 127 -29.88 -3.51 -9.30
N GLN A 128 -29.52 -4.10 -8.15
CA GLN A 128 -30.47 -4.76 -7.24
C GLN A 128 -31.46 -3.78 -6.59
N VAL A 129 -30.98 -2.62 -6.14
CA VAL A 129 -31.84 -1.58 -5.55
C VAL A 129 -32.84 -1.06 -6.60
N ALA A 130 -32.38 -0.79 -7.82
CA ALA A 130 -33.25 -0.34 -8.91
C ALA A 130 -34.36 -1.37 -9.22
N GLN A 131 -34.02 -2.66 -9.25
CA GLN A 131 -34.99 -3.71 -9.52
C GLN A 131 -35.98 -3.91 -8.35
N SER A 132 -35.53 -3.77 -7.11
CA SER A 132 -36.40 -3.81 -5.93
C SER A 132 -37.44 -2.68 -5.94
N GLN A 133 -37.03 -1.46 -6.30
CA GLN A 133 -37.94 -0.32 -6.41
C GLN A 133 -38.96 -0.50 -7.53
N TYR A 134 -38.54 -1.03 -8.68
CA TYR A 134 -39.48 -1.36 -9.77
C TYR A 134 -40.53 -2.38 -9.34
N ASN A 135 -40.11 -3.47 -8.68
CA ASN A 135 -41.04 -4.50 -8.21
C ASN A 135 -42.05 -3.97 -7.19
N LEU A 136 -41.62 -3.09 -6.28
CA LEU A 136 -42.52 -2.40 -5.35
C LEU A 136 -43.55 -1.54 -6.10
N ALA A 137 -43.11 -0.74 -7.09
CA ALA A 137 -44.02 0.09 -7.88
C ALA A 137 -45.07 -0.73 -8.64
N VAL A 138 -44.71 -1.91 -9.15
CA VAL A 138 -45.65 -2.82 -9.82
C VAL A 138 -46.65 -3.48 -8.85
N VAL A 139 -46.26 -3.77 -7.61
CA VAL A 139 -47.16 -4.38 -6.61
C VAL A 139 -48.22 -3.40 -6.10
N PHE A 140 -47.96 -2.09 -6.14
CA PHE A 140 -48.87 -1.04 -5.66
C PHE A 140 -49.75 -0.41 -6.76
N LEU A 141 -49.66 -0.89 -8.00
CA LEU A 141 -50.53 -0.51 -9.14
C LEU A 141 -51.54 -1.61 -9.43
#